data_AF-A0A240AMB1-F1
#
_entry.id   AF-A0A240AMB1-F1
#
_cell.length_a   1.000
_cell.length_b   1.000
_cell.length_c   1.000
_cell.angle_alpha   90.00
_cell.angle_beta   90.00
_cell.angle_gamma   90.00
#
_symmetry.space_group_name_H-M   'P 1'
#
loop_
_entity.id
_entity.type
_entity.pdbx_description
1 polymer ?
#
loop_
_entity_poly.entity_id
_entity_poly.type
_entity_poly.pdbx_seq_one_letter_code
_entity_poly.pdbx_strand_id
1 'polypeptide(L)'
;MGDDGIALKVLEKIQRDIYKTNSKVEIIFGETDFIYCLNKISNGDKVIIIDAISLGYPLGKVKFIEYKKPTSNLNSQHKNNLMDMIMLYKKNVKFYVIGIQVNDICFR
;
A
#
# COMPACT_ATOMS: atom_id res chain seq x y z
N MET A 1 11.72 -5.27 11.26
CA MET A 1 12.18 -4.01 10.63
C MET A 1 11.57 -2.88 11.44
N GLY A 2 12.38 -2.04 12.07
CA GLY A 2 12.01 -1.11 13.16
C GLY A 2 10.58 -0.57 13.13
N ASP A 3 10.38 0.58 12.49
CA ASP A 3 9.06 1.20 12.36
C ASP A 3 8.29 0.72 11.10
N ASP A 4 8.91 -0.07 10.22
CA ASP A 4 8.26 -0.59 9.00
C ASP A 4 7.04 -1.45 9.28
N GLY A 5 7.00 -2.08 10.47
CA GLY A 5 5.83 -2.83 10.94
C GLY A 5 4.63 -1.96 11.34
N ILE A 6 4.72 -0.62 11.24
CA ILE A 6 3.64 0.28 11.70
C ILE A 6 2.33 0.05 10.95
N ALA A 7 2.39 -0.22 9.64
CA ALA A 7 1.21 -0.49 8.83
C ALA A 7 0.46 -1.74 9.30
N LEU A 8 1.21 -2.80 9.65
CA LEU A 8 0.66 -4.03 10.22
C LEU A 8 -0.03 -3.74 11.57
N LYS A 9 0.67 -3.04 12.48
CA LYS A 9 0.13 -2.68 13.81
C LYS A 9 -1.13 -1.82 13.74
N VAL A 10 -1.18 -0.91 12.77
CA VAL A 10 -2.35 -0.07 12.52
C VAL A 10 -3.51 -0.92 12.02
N LEU A 11 -3.30 -1.74 11.01
CA LEU A 11 -4.32 -2.64 10.45
C LEU A 11 -4.88 -3.60 11.50
N GLU A 12 -4.03 -4.24 12.31
CA GLU A 12 -4.44 -5.11 13.42
C GLU A 12 -5.41 -4.42 14.39
N LYS A 13 -5.21 -3.12 14.63
CA LYS A 13 -5.99 -2.33 15.58
C LYS A 13 -7.31 -1.82 14.99
N ILE A 14 -7.34 -1.48 13.70
CA ILE A 14 -8.51 -0.87 13.05
C ILE A 14 -9.36 -1.88 12.26
N GLN A 15 -8.89 -3.11 12.04
CA GLN A 15 -9.59 -4.12 11.23
C GLN A 15 -11.05 -4.32 11.64
N ARG A 16 -11.32 -4.37 12.96
CA ARG A 16 -12.68 -4.57 13.49
C ARG A 16 -13.60 -3.42 13.10
N ASP A 17 -13.09 -2.21 13.10
CA ASP A 17 -13.87 -1.01 12.76
C ASP A 17 -14.03 -0.85 11.25
N ILE A 18 -13.07 -1.32 10.45
CA ILE A 18 -13.21 -1.46 8.99
C ILE A 18 -14.37 -2.41 8.68
N TYR A 19 -14.38 -3.61 9.26
CA TYR A 19 -15.44 -4.59 8.99
C TYR A 19 -16.82 -4.12 9.45
N LYS A 20 -16.90 -3.38 10.57
CA LYS A 20 -18.16 -2.73 11.00
C LYS A 20 -18.62 -1.66 10.02
N THR A 21 -17.70 -0.91 9.43
CA THR A 21 -18.01 0.19 8.50
C THR A 21 -18.47 -0.36 7.15
N ASN A 22 -17.78 -1.37 6.63
CA ASN A 22 -18.12 -2.00 5.36
C ASN A 22 -17.58 -3.43 5.31
N SER A 23 -18.49 -4.41 5.41
CA SER A 23 -18.17 -5.83 5.36
C SER A 23 -17.65 -6.33 4.00
N LYS A 24 -17.74 -5.50 2.95
CA LYS A 24 -17.20 -5.82 1.62
C LYS A 24 -15.72 -5.46 1.47
N VAL A 25 -15.10 -4.85 2.48
CA VAL A 25 -13.67 -4.54 2.45
C VAL A 25 -12.88 -5.78 2.89
N GLU A 26 -12.06 -6.31 1.99
CA GLU A 26 -11.09 -7.36 2.31
C GLU A 26 -9.79 -6.73 2.82
N ILE A 27 -9.25 -7.25 3.92
CA ILE A 27 -7.96 -6.83 4.49
C ILE A 27 -6.96 -7.91 4.14
N ILE A 28 -5.85 -7.51 3.51
CA ILE A 28 -4.80 -8.39 3.05
C ILE A 28 -3.49 -7.96 3.71
N PHE A 29 -2.84 -8.89 4.39
CA PHE A 29 -1.49 -8.69 4.92
C PHE A 29 -0.49 -9.19 3.89
N GLY A 30 0.03 -8.24 3.09
CA GLY A 30 0.94 -8.56 2.00
C GLY A 30 2.38 -8.75 2.40
N GLU A 31 2.84 -8.06 3.46
CA GLU A 31 4.25 -7.98 3.88
C GLU A 31 5.19 -7.92 2.66
N THR A 32 5.90 -9.00 2.35
CA THR A 32 6.79 -9.11 1.19
C THR A 32 6.25 -10.00 0.06
N ASP A 33 5.09 -10.63 0.21
CA ASP A 33 4.47 -11.50 -0.82
C ASP A 33 3.54 -10.70 -1.74
N PHE A 34 4.16 -10.08 -2.73
CA PHE A 34 3.49 -9.27 -3.75
C PHE A 34 2.62 -10.10 -4.71
N ILE A 35 3.00 -11.35 -4.98
CA ILE A 35 2.28 -12.22 -5.93
C ILE A 35 0.93 -12.63 -5.33
N TYR A 36 0.93 -12.98 -4.05
CA TYR A 36 -0.31 -13.25 -3.32
C TYR A 36 -1.29 -12.08 -3.39
N CYS A 37 -0.81 -10.87 -3.12
CA CYS A 37 -1.63 -9.65 -3.17
C CYS A 37 -2.22 -9.41 -4.57
N LEU A 38 -1.41 -9.56 -5.62
CA LEU A 38 -1.84 -9.37 -7.00
C LEU A 38 -2.96 -10.34 -7.42
N ASN A 39 -2.90 -11.59 -6.94
CA ASN A 39 -3.90 -12.60 -7.23
C ASN A 39 -5.26 -12.33 -6.57
N LYS A 40 -5.28 -11.57 -5.48
CA LYS A 40 -6.51 -11.19 -4.77
C LYS A 40 -7.22 -9.99 -5.39
N ILE A 41 -6.50 -9.16 -6.14
CA ILE A 41 -7.05 -7.96 -6.77
C ILE A 41 -7.75 -8.33 -8.08
N SER A 42 -8.99 -7.89 -8.24
CA SER A 42 -9.79 -8.03 -9.45
C SER A 42 -9.86 -6.74 -10.26
N ASN A 43 -10.29 -6.85 -11.52
CA ASN A 43 -10.47 -5.67 -12.38
C ASN A 43 -11.59 -4.78 -11.85
N GLY A 44 -11.37 -3.46 -11.83
CA GLY A 44 -12.34 -2.49 -11.33
C GLY A 44 -12.32 -2.28 -9.81
N ASP A 45 -11.49 -3.01 -9.07
CA ASP A 45 -11.36 -2.84 -7.63
C ASP A 45 -10.74 -1.48 -7.25
N LYS A 46 -10.98 -1.09 -6.00
CA LYS A 46 -10.27 0.02 -5.35
C LYS A 46 -9.34 -0.57 -4.32
N VAL A 47 -8.05 -0.34 -4.50
CA VAL A 47 -7.00 -0.87 -3.62
C VAL A 47 -6.43 0.27 -2.78
N ILE A 48 -6.40 0.05 -1.47
CA ILE A 48 -5.77 0.96 -0.51
C ILE A 48 -4.58 0.21 0.09
N ILE A 49 -3.39 0.76 -0.11
CA ILE A 49 -2.15 0.24 0.46
C ILE A 49 -1.81 1.09 1.68
N ILE A 50 -1.42 0.44 2.77
CA ILE A 50 -0.93 1.12 3.97
C ILE A 50 0.53 0.72 4.14
N ASP A 51 1.41 1.70 4.25
CA ASP A 51 2.84 1.45 4.38
C ASP A 51 3.54 2.55 5.20
N ALA A 52 4.71 2.22 5.72
CA ALA A 52 5.63 3.19 6.28
C ALA A 52 6.20 4.07 5.14
N ILE A 53 6.35 5.37 5.40
CA ILE A 53 6.99 6.30 4.47
C ILE A 53 8.08 7.10 5.19
N SER A 54 9.15 7.42 4.47
CA SER A 54 10.15 8.38 4.92
C SER A 54 10.30 9.50 3.89
N LEU A 55 9.47 10.53 4.03
CA LEU A 55 9.39 11.66 3.11
C LEU A 55 9.72 13.00 3.79
N GLY A 56 10.34 12.96 4.98
CA GLY A 56 10.71 14.17 5.73
C GLY A 56 9.54 14.91 6.36
N TYR A 57 8.35 14.29 6.48
CA TYR A 57 7.25 14.85 7.25
C TYR A 57 7.50 14.72 8.77
N PRO A 58 6.69 15.37 9.62
CA PRO A 58 6.70 15.07 11.05
C PRO A 58 6.40 13.59 11.32
N LEU A 59 7.11 12.99 12.27
CA LEU A 59 6.89 11.58 12.66
C LEU A 59 5.43 11.31 13.04
N GLY A 60 4.91 10.17 12.59
CA GLY A 60 3.50 9.79 12.75
C GLY A 60 2.53 10.52 11.82
N LYS A 61 3.01 11.44 10.96
CA LYS A 61 2.14 12.11 9.98
C LYS A 61 1.59 11.08 8.99
N VAL A 62 0.26 11.02 8.91
CA VAL A 62 -0.46 10.22 7.90
C VAL A 62 -0.67 11.04 6.64
N LYS A 63 -0.39 10.44 5.49
CA LYS A 63 -0.59 11.03 4.16
C LYS A 63 -1.40 10.10 3.28
N PHE A 64 -2.43 10.64 2.64
CA PHE A 64 -3.20 9.94 1.62
C PHE A 64 -2.71 10.39 0.24
N ILE A 65 -2.31 9.43 -0.57
CA ILE A 65 -1.73 9.66 -1.90
C ILE A 65 -2.55 8.82 -2.88
N GLU A 66 -3.21 9.47 -3.83
CA GLU A 66 -3.80 8.77 -4.97
C GLU A 66 -2.68 8.44 -5.95
N TYR A 67 -2.49 7.16 -6.26
CA TYR A 67 -1.51 6.75 -7.24
C TYR A 67 -2.15 6.79 -8.63
N LYS A 68 -1.70 7.74 -9.45
CA LYS A 68 -2.11 7.87 -10.85
C LYS A 68 -1.06 7.21 -11.73
N LYS A 69 -1.52 6.45 -12.73
CA LYS A 69 -0.62 5.81 -13.71
C LYS A 69 0.27 6.88 -14.33
N PRO A 70 1.61 6.75 -14.30
CA PRO A 70 2.48 7.68 -14.98
C PRO A 70 2.16 7.65 -16.48
N THR A 71 1.92 8.83 -17.06
CA THR A 71 1.60 9.00 -18.49
C THR A 71 2.81 8.87 -19.41
N SER A 72 4.01 8.72 -18.86
CA SER A 72 5.27 8.65 -19.60
C SER A 72 5.94 7.29 -19.43
N ASN A 73 6.45 6.74 -20.54
CA ASN A 73 7.39 5.62 -20.56
C ASN A 73 8.60 5.94 -19.67
N LEU A 74 8.55 5.54 -18.41
CA LEU A 74 9.68 5.69 -17.51
C LEU A 74 10.47 4.38 -17.50
N ASN A 75 11.49 4.40 -18.37
CA ASN A 75 12.64 3.51 -18.39
C ASN A 75 13.40 3.58 -17.05
N SER A 76 12.85 3.00 -16.00
CA SER A 76 13.58 2.67 -14.78
C SER A 76 13.61 1.15 -14.64
N GLN A 77 14.52 0.52 -15.39
CA GLN A 77 14.97 -0.82 -15.05
C GLN A 77 15.48 -0.76 -13.59
N HIS A 78 14.87 -1.56 -12.70
CA HIS A 78 15.16 -1.74 -11.27
C HIS A 78 14.24 -1.12 -10.19
N LYS A 79 13.03 -0.67 -10.49
CA LYS A 79 11.97 -0.55 -9.45
C LYS A 79 10.65 -1.14 -9.94
N ASN A 80 10.57 -2.47 -10.02
CA ASN A 80 9.30 -3.19 -10.17
C ASN A 80 8.50 -3.05 -8.87
N ASN A 81 7.88 -1.91 -8.65
CA ASN A 81 7.07 -1.69 -7.46
C ASN A 81 5.71 -2.38 -7.66
N LEU A 82 5.09 -2.88 -6.58
CA LEU A 82 3.79 -3.58 -6.60
C LEU A 82 2.75 -2.84 -7.45
N MET A 83 2.73 -1.51 -7.36
CA MET A 83 1.89 -0.61 -8.14
C MET A 83 2.00 -0.81 -9.66
N ASP A 84 3.23 -0.93 -10.17
CA ASP A 84 3.47 -0.99 -11.62
C ASP A 84 3.02 -2.34 -12.18
N MET A 85 3.25 -3.42 -11.43
CA MET A 85 2.77 -4.75 -11.78
C MET A 85 1.24 -4.81 -11.79
N ILE A 86 0.56 -4.28 -10.77
CA ILE A 86 -0.90 -4.32 -10.77
C ILE A 86 -1.47 -3.44 -11.90
N MET A 87 -0.87 -2.30 -12.20
CA MET A 87 -1.27 -1.47 -13.35
C MET A 87 -1.00 -2.10 -14.72
N LEU A 88 -0.03 -3.02 -14.81
CA LEU A 88 0.25 -3.79 -16.01
C LEU A 88 -0.79 -4.90 -16.20
N TYR A 89 -1.12 -5.64 -15.14
CA TYR A 89 -1.94 -6.85 -15.21
C TYR A 89 -3.44 -6.63 -14.97
N LYS A 90 -3.85 -5.56 -14.30
CA LYS A 90 -5.25 -5.30 -13.94
C LYS A 90 -5.77 -4.03 -14.60
N LYS A 91 -6.99 -4.10 -15.15
CA LYS A 91 -7.66 -2.98 -15.83
C LYS A 91 -8.55 -2.21 -14.86
N ASN A 92 -8.57 -0.89 -15.00
CA ASN A 92 -9.45 0.03 -14.27
C ASN A 92 -9.37 -0.05 -12.73
N VAL A 93 -8.26 -0.53 -12.18
CA VAL A 93 -8.05 -0.53 -10.73
C VAL A 93 -7.64 0.86 -10.28
N LYS A 94 -8.30 1.37 -9.23
CA LYS A 94 -7.91 2.64 -8.59
C LYS A 94 -7.04 2.36 -7.38
N PHE A 95 -5.98 3.14 -7.23
CA PHE A 95 -4.97 2.94 -6.21
C PHE A 95 -4.82 4.13 -5.29
N TYR A 96 -4.76 3.83 -4.00
CA TYR A 96 -4.51 4.79 -2.96
C TYR A 96 -3.44 4.25 -2.01
N VAL A 97 -2.59 5.13 -1.52
CA VAL A 97 -1.56 4.83 -0.52
C VAL A 97 -1.82 5.69 0.71
N ILE A 98 -1.90 5.05 1.86
CA ILE A 98 -1.89 5.68 3.18
C ILE A 98 -0.49 5.48 3.75
N GLY A 99 0.35 6.51 3.61
CA GLY A 99 1.70 6.51 4.15
C GLY A 99 1.75 7.04 5.57
N ILE A 100 2.41 6.33 6.47
CA ILE A 100 2.67 6.79 7.83
C ILE A 100 4.14 7.17 7.94
N GLN A 101 4.42 8.43 8.26
CA GLN A 101 5.79 8.89 8.39
C GLN A 101 6.49 8.23 9.58
N VAL A 102 7.59 7.53 9.31
CA VAL A 102 8.42 6.85 10.31
C VAL A 102 9.81 7.45 10.39
N ASN A 103 10.54 7.11 11.45
CA ASN A 103 11.91 7.59 11.66
C ASN A 103 12.95 6.57 11.14
N ASP A 104 12.74 5.28 11.44
CA ASP A 104 13.72 4.23 11.15
C ASP A 104 13.09 3.02 10.44
N ILE A 105 13.57 2.77 9.22
CA ILE A 105 13.18 1.65 8.33
C ILE A 105 14.22 0.50 8.46
N CYS A 106 15.30 0.69 9.22
CA CYS A 106 16.38 -0.30 9.26
C CYS A 106 16.00 -1.59 10.01
N PHE A 107 16.56 -2.69 9.49
CA PHE A 107 16.70 -3.96 10.21
C PHE A 107 17.87 -3.82 11.19
N ARG A 108 17.65 -4.06 12.49
CA ARG A 108 18.69 -4.19 13.49
C ARG A 108 18.89 -5.65 13.86
#